data_AF-A0A7V6HT79-F1
#
_entry.id   AF-A0A7V6HT79-F1
#
_cell.length_a   1.000
_cell.length_b   1.000
_cell.length_c   1.000
_cell.angle_alpha   90.00
_cell.angle_beta   90.00
_cell.angle_gamma   90.00
#
_symmetry.space_group_name_H-M   'P 1'
#
loop_
_entity.id
_entity.type
_entity.pdbx_description
1 polymer ?
#
loop_
_entity_poly.entity_id
_entity_poly.type
_entity_poly.pdbx_seq_one_letter_code
_entity_poly.pdbx_strand_id
1 'polypeptide(L)'
;MQNVKVENNTLIWDEIIGATFNIYVDGALITTVSTNSLNLNTLISTECIYSIEIETLPFGLYILPSEPVEYIYDFNFNYYSNINDDLVGQALKLELRELLIETHTNVRSYDNLKQDLLYTDASLYDEEKVVLFYSRLEIDAVWDADYWNREHVWPKSLGWFKESGAGSDLHHIRPSDPTVNGAKGNKRLGEVENGTIVYISQTNGGGNSGCEYNTNYFEPSDEVKGDVARIIFYLFTRYSQSDSYDSTSVAESLEVLLDWHNQDPVDEWEMRRNERTYEIQGNRNPFIDHPEYAFLIWG
;
A
#
# COMPACT_ATOMS: atom_id res chain seq x y z
N MET A 1 -6.37 -19.47 19.46
CA MET A 1 -7.54 -19.29 20.36
C MET A 1 -8.79 -19.29 19.48
N GLN A 2 -9.82 -20.05 19.85
CA GLN A 2 -11.15 -19.51 20.15
C GLN A 2 -11.76 -18.61 19.07
N ASN A 3 -12.94 -18.99 18.55
CA ASN A 3 -13.54 -18.42 17.34
C ASN A 3 -13.93 -16.94 17.54
N VAL A 4 -13.05 -16.01 17.21
CA VAL A 4 -13.42 -14.60 17.04
C VAL A 4 -14.04 -14.48 15.65
N LYS A 5 -15.25 -13.92 15.57
CA LYS A 5 -15.96 -13.69 14.32
C LYS A 5 -16.83 -12.45 14.43
N VAL A 6 -17.17 -11.87 13.30
CA VAL A 6 -18.17 -10.80 13.22
C VAL A 6 -19.41 -11.35 12.55
N GLU A 7 -20.57 -11.20 13.19
CA GLU A 7 -21.87 -11.52 12.58
C GLU A 7 -22.82 -10.36 12.81
N ASN A 8 -23.45 -9.86 11.73
CA ASN A 8 -24.43 -8.77 11.79
C ASN A 8 -23.93 -7.56 12.62
N ASN A 9 -22.72 -7.10 12.34
CA ASN A 9 -22.08 -5.96 13.01
C ASN A 9 -21.85 -6.15 14.52
N THR A 10 -21.78 -7.41 14.95
CA THR A 10 -21.47 -7.80 16.32
C THR A 10 -20.19 -8.61 16.30
N LEU A 11 -19.16 -8.11 16.98
CA LEU A 11 -17.97 -8.88 17.31
C LEU A 11 -18.36 -9.94 18.33
N ILE A 12 -18.04 -11.20 18.06
CA ILE A 12 -18.36 -12.36 18.90
C ILE A 12 -17.08 -13.17 19.09
N TRP A 13 -16.85 -13.64 20.31
CA TRP A 13 -15.74 -14.52 20.65
C TRP A 13 -16.23 -15.62 21.59
N ASP A 14 -15.37 -16.60 21.87
CA ASP A 14 -15.76 -17.67 22.77
C ASP A 14 -15.96 -17.15 24.19
N GLU A 15 -17.05 -17.59 24.82
CA GLU A 15 -17.38 -17.19 26.18
C GLU A 15 -16.39 -17.81 27.17
N ILE A 16 -15.86 -16.97 28.06
CA ILE A 16 -15.09 -17.38 29.23
C ILE A 16 -15.86 -16.92 30.45
N ILE A 17 -16.50 -17.87 31.14
CA ILE A 17 -17.37 -17.60 32.30
C ILE A 17 -16.56 -16.87 33.37
N GLY A 18 -17.01 -15.66 33.72
CA GLY A 18 -16.41 -14.83 34.77
C GLY A 18 -15.22 -13.99 34.33
N ALA A 19 -14.84 -14.00 33.05
CA ALA A 19 -13.79 -13.14 32.51
C ALA A 19 -14.33 -11.75 32.12
N THR A 20 -13.39 -10.80 32.00
CA THR A 20 -13.61 -9.52 31.33
C THR A 20 -12.65 -9.38 30.16
N PHE A 21 -13.08 -8.66 29.15
CA PHE A 21 -12.39 -8.50 27.86
C PHE A 21 -12.17 -7.02 27.60
N ASN A 22 -10.92 -6.61 27.54
CA ASN A 22 -10.53 -5.31 27.02
C ASN A 22 -10.61 -5.35 25.49
N ILE A 23 -11.22 -4.33 24.90
CA ILE A 23 -11.36 -4.17 23.45
C ILE A 23 -10.58 -2.94 23.03
N TYR A 24 -9.59 -3.16 22.18
CA TYR A 24 -8.75 -2.13 21.60
C TYR A 24 -9.18 -1.88 20.16
N VAL A 25 -9.08 -0.63 19.72
CA VAL A 25 -9.27 -0.20 18.34
C VAL A 25 -8.04 0.64 17.97
N ASP A 26 -7.29 0.26 16.94
CA ASP A 26 -6.01 0.88 16.55
C ASP A 26 -5.01 1.00 17.72
N GLY A 27 -4.93 -0.07 18.52
CA GLY A 27 -4.08 -0.13 19.71
C GLY A 27 -4.56 0.73 20.89
N ALA A 28 -5.67 1.47 20.76
CA ALA A 28 -6.26 2.26 21.84
C ALA A 28 -7.37 1.48 22.55
N LEU A 29 -7.31 1.39 23.88
CA LEU A 29 -8.37 0.75 24.68
C LEU A 29 -9.67 1.56 24.56
N ILE A 30 -10.70 0.99 23.94
CA ILE A 30 -12.00 1.64 23.79
C ILE A 30 -12.95 1.28 24.93
N THR A 31 -13.01 0.00 25.30
CA THR A 31 -13.94 -0.46 26.33
C THR A 31 -13.50 -1.77 26.97
N THR A 32 -14.10 -2.09 28.10
CA THR A 32 -13.98 -3.39 28.76
C THR A 32 -15.37 -3.97 28.95
N VAL A 33 -15.60 -5.20 28.49
CA VAL A 33 -16.89 -5.88 28.56
C VAL A 33 -16.79 -7.21 29.29
N SER A 34 -17.91 -7.69 29.83
CA SER A 34 -18.01 -9.01 30.48
C SER A 34 -18.82 -10.02 29.65
N THR A 35 -19.34 -9.60 28.51
CA THR A 35 -20.01 -10.44 27.52
C THR A 35 -19.01 -10.92 26.49
N ASN A 36 -19.34 -12.01 25.79
CA ASN A 36 -18.53 -12.54 24.69
C ASN A 36 -18.94 -11.95 23.32
N SER A 37 -19.62 -10.81 23.35
CA SER A 37 -20.05 -10.11 22.16
C SER A 37 -20.16 -8.60 22.40
N LEU A 38 -19.95 -7.83 21.33
CA LEU A 38 -20.00 -6.38 21.33
C LEU A 38 -20.46 -5.83 19.97
N ASN A 39 -21.38 -4.88 19.99
CA ASN A 39 -21.85 -4.21 18.77
C ASN A 39 -20.79 -3.21 18.28
N LEU A 40 -20.32 -3.37 17.05
CA LEU A 40 -19.24 -2.55 16.50
C LEU A 40 -19.63 -1.07 16.35
N ASN A 41 -20.91 -0.75 16.16
CA ASN A 41 -21.38 0.65 16.13
C ASN A 41 -21.18 1.41 17.46
N THR A 42 -20.84 0.68 18.54
CA THR A 42 -20.54 1.29 19.84
C THR A 42 -19.06 1.61 20.02
N LEU A 43 -18.19 1.07 19.15
CA LEU A 43 -16.75 1.25 19.20
C LEU A 43 -16.28 2.36 18.25
N ILE A 44 -16.90 2.47 17.09
CA ILE A 44 -16.46 3.32 15.98
C ILE A 44 -17.62 4.19 15.48
N SER A 45 -17.36 5.49 15.30
CA SER A 45 -18.36 6.48 14.86
C SER A 45 -18.16 6.96 13.42
N THR A 46 -17.13 6.45 12.75
CA THR A 46 -16.62 6.91 11.46
C THR A 46 -16.27 5.72 10.58
N GLU A 47 -16.63 5.80 9.30
CA GLU A 47 -16.39 4.78 8.28
C GLU A 47 -14.89 4.77 7.90
N CYS A 48 -14.09 3.94 8.59
CA CYS A 48 -12.66 3.75 8.35
C CYS A 48 -12.26 2.30 8.62
N ILE A 49 -11.03 1.94 8.26
CA ILE A 49 -10.38 0.67 8.66
C ILE A 49 -9.84 0.83 10.08
N TYR A 50 -10.06 -0.18 10.93
CA TYR A 50 -9.50 -0.24 12.27
C TYR A 50 -8.94 -1.63 12.58
N SER A 51 -7.86 -1.70 13.34
CA SER A 51 -7.41 -2.94 13.99
C SER A 51 -8.18 -3.15 15.29
N ILE A 52 -8.67 -4.37 15.55
CA ILE A 52 -9.38 -4.68 16.79
C ILE A 52 -8.66 -5.78 17.55
N GLU A 53 -8.26 -5.49 18.79
CA GLU A 53 -7.61 -6.47 19.66
C GLU A 53 -8.49 -6.75 20.88
N ILE A 54 -8.51 -8.01 21.32
CA ILE A 54 -9.24 -8.44 22.51
C ILE A 54 -8.25 -9.03 23.51
N GLU A 55 -8.10 -8.38 24.67
CA GLU A 55 -7.29 -8.90 25.78
C GLU A 55 -8.19 -9.40 26.91
N THR A 56 -8.03 -10.66 27.30
CA THR A 56 -8.72 -11.23 28.47
C THR A 56 -7.99 -10.89 29.76
N LEU A 57 -8.65 -10.21 30.70
CA LEU A 57 -8.13 -9.94 32.03
C LEU A 57 -8.69 -10.95 33.06
N PRO A 58 -7.90 -11.35 34.07
CA PRO A 58 -7.78 -12.76 34.45
C PRO A 58 -8.91 -13.29 35.33
N PHE A 59 -9.34 -14.52 34.99
CA PHE A 59 -9.28 -15.64 35.92
C PHE A 59 -8.13 -16.58 35.50
N GLY A 60 -7.03 -16.55 36.27
CA GLY A 60 -6.12 -17.69 36.45
C GLY A 60 -5.32 -18.18 35.25
N LEU A 61 -4.08 -17.68 35.14
CA LEU A 61 -2.89 -18.38 34.60
C LEU A 61 -3.12 -19.30 33.38
N TYR A 62 -3.59 -18.71 32.29
CA TYR A 62 -3.30 -19.22 30.94
C TYR A 62 -2.70 -18.06 30.16
N ILE A 63 -1.38 -18.05 30.02
CA ILE A 63 -0.74 -17.29 28.96
C ILE A 63 -1.03 -18.10 27.70
N LEU A 64 -2.03 -17.69 26.93
CA LEU A 64 -2.18 -18.15 25.56
C LEU A 64 -1.38 -17.20 24.67
N PRO A 65 -0.75 -17.71 23.59
CA PRO A 65 0.08 -16.92 22.71
C PRO A 65 -0.71 -15.75 22.13
N SER A 66 -0.07 -14.58 22.07
CA SER A 66 -0.47 -13.45 21.24
C SER A 66 -0.37 -13.88 19.78
N GLU A 67 -1.40 -14.54 19.28
CA GLU A 67 -1.55 -14.76 17.85
C GLU A 67 -2.22 -13.49 17.29
N PRO A 68 -1.57 -12.72 16.39
CA PRO A 68 -2.26 -11.71 15.62
C PRO A 68 -3.32 -12.45 14.78
N VAL A 69 -4.57 -12.21 15.11
CA VAL A 69 -5.70 -12.73 14.35
C VAL A 69 -6.08 -11.65 13.35
N GLU A 70 -5.51 -11.74 12.15
CA GLU A 70 -5.85 -10.89 11.01
C GLU A 70 -7.17 -11.41 10.43
N TYR A 71 -8.27 -10.66 10.60
CA TYR A 71 -9.51 -10.91 9.84
C TYR A 71 -10.11 -9.61 9.32
N ILE A 72 -10.18 -9.56 7.99
CA ILE A 72 -10.92 -8.61 7.17
C ILE A 72 -12.37 -9.11 7.08
N TYR A 73 -13.35 -8.28 7.40
CA TYR A 73 -14.73 -8.51 6.96
C TYR A 73 -15.44 -7.17 6.69
N ASP A 74 -15.44 -6.77 5.43
CA ASP A 74 -16.56 -6.03 4.85
C ASP A 74 -17.42 -7.03 4.07
N PHE A 75 -18.66 -7.27 4.53
CA PHE A 75 -19.58 -8.20 3.86
C PHE A 75 -20.32 -7.55 2.67
N ASN A 76 -20.11 -6.26 2.39
CA ASN A 76 -20.80 -5.50 1.35
C ASN A 76 -19.89 -4.67 0.44
N PHE A 77 -18.59 -4.51 0.74
CA PHE A 77 -17.63 -3.91 -0.18
C PHE A 77 -17.16 -4.91 -1.22
N ASN A 78 -18.02 -5.13 -2.19
CA ASN A 78 -17.75 -6.05 -3.27
C ASN A 78 -17.00 -5.34 -4.41
N TYR A 79 -15.90 -4.65 -4.10
CA TYR A 79 -15.13 -3.89 -5.10
C TYR A 79 -14.71 -4.78 -6.28
N TYR A 80 -14.40 -6.05 -6.00
CA TYR A 80 -14.04 -7.06 -7.00
C TYR A 80 -15.20 -8.02 -7.36
N SER A 81 -16.46 -7.76 -7.00
CA SER A 81 -17.63 -8.64 -7.27
C SER A 81 -17.71 -9.20 -8.67
N ASN A 82 -17.42 -8.31 -9.62
CA ASN A 82 -17.63 -8.54 -11.03
C ASN A 82 -16.38 -9.10 -11.70
N ILE A 83 -15.31 -9.34 -10.93
CA ILE A 83 -14.14 -10.06 -11.41
C ILE A 83 -14.44 -11.55 -11.35
N ASN A 84 -14.17 -12.26 -12.43
CA ASN A 84 -14.31 -13.69 -12.49
C ASN A 84 -13.01 -14.37 -12.03
N ASP A 85 -13.09 -15.06 -10.89
CA ASP A 85 -11.97 -15.76 -10.24
C ASP A 85 -11.31 -16.86 -11.11
N ASP A 86 -11.98 -17.32 -12.17
CA ASP A 86 -11.41 -18.32 -13.10
C ASP A 86 -10.54 -17.68 -14.21
N LEU A 87 -10.50 -16.35 -14.32
CA LEU A 87 -9.73 -15.68 -15.37
C LEU A 87 -8.24 -15.64 -15.06
N VAL A 88 -7.44 -15.74 -16.12
CA VAL A 88 -5.98 -15.63 -16.08
C VAL A 88 -5.48 -14.83 -17.28
N GLY A 89 -4.19 -14.45 -17.23
CA GLY A 89 -3.49 -13.78 -18.32
C GLY A 89 -4.17 -12.49 -18.77
N GLN A 90 -4.22 -12.29 -20.08
CA GLN A 90 -4.81 -11.09 -20.68
C GLN A 90 -6.30 -10.92 -20.36
N ALA A 91 -7.05 -11.99 -20.12
CA ALA A 91 -8.48 -11.89 -19.80
C ALA A 91 -8.70 -11.24 -18.43
N LEU A 92 -7.98 -11.72 -17.40
CA LEU A 92 -8.01 -11.13 -16.07
C LEU A 92 -7.53 -9.68 -16.09
N LYS A 93 -6.41 -9.41 -16.78
CA LYS A 93 -5.88 -8.04 -16.94
C LYS A 93 -6.92 -7.08 -17.52
N LEU A 94 -7.67 -7.51 -18.55
CA LEU A 94 -8.68 -6.66 -19.18
C LEU A 94 -9.91 -6.44 -18.29
N GLU A 95 -10.34 -7.45 -17.54
CA GLU A 95 -11.48 -7.28 -16.60
C GLU A 95 -11.12 -6.34 -15.44
N LEU A 96 -9.93 -6.51 -14.86
CA LEU A 96 -9.39 -5.58 -13.87
C LEU A 96 -9.27 -4.15 -14.45
N ARG A 97 -8.83 -4.03 -15.71
CA ARG A 97 -8.74 -2.72 -16.38
C ARG A 97 -10.10 -2.03 -16.45
N GLU A 98 -11.16 -2.73 -16.84
CA GLU A 98 -12.51 -2.15 -16.92
C GLU A 98 -12.99 -1.70 -15.53
N LEU A 99 -12.79 -2.52 -14.50
CA LEU A 99 -13.10 -2.14 -13.11
C LEU A 99 -12.34 -0.86 -12.69
N LEU A 100 -11.04 -0.78 -13.00
CA LEU A 100 -10.21 0.38 -12.70
C LEU A 100 -10.58 1.62 -13.54
N ILE A 101 -11.12 1.43 -14.74
CA ILE A 101 -11.71 2.49 -15.56
C ILE A 101 -12.95 3.06 -14.89
N GLU A 102 -13.87 2.19 -14.51
CA GLU A 102 -15.17 2.55 -13.96
C GLU A 102 -15.04 3.24 -12.60
N THR A 103 -14.16 2.72 -11.74
CA THR A 103 -14.06 3.15 -10.34
C THR A 103 -13.18 4.37 -10.13
N HIS A 104 -12.27 4.71 -11.05
CA HIS A 104 -11.43 5.92 -10.95
C HIS A 104 -12.27 7.17 -11.30
N THR A 105 -13.10 7.59 -10.36
CA THR A 105 -14.11 8.65 -10.53
C THR A 105 -13.58 10.05 -10.23
N ASN A 106 -12.46 10.17 -9.53
CA ASN A 106 -11.85 11.46 -9.16
C ASN A 106 -10.38 11.55 -9.60
N VAL A 107 -10.17 11.95 -10.85
CA VAL A 107 -8.83 12.16 -11.41
C VAL A 107 -8.18 13.39 -10.80
N ARG A 108 -6.99 13.21 -10.24
CA ARG A 108 -6.23 14.28 -9.58
C ARG A 108 -5.39 15.06 -10.57
N SER A 109 -5.28 16.38 -10.35
CA SER A 109 -4.28 17.17 -11.04
C SER A 109 -2.91 16.99 -10.38
N TYR A 110 -1.83 17.21 -11.13
CA TYR A 110 -0.49 17.09 -10.57
C TYR A 110 -0.27 18.00 -9.35
N ASP A 111 -0.90 19.17 -9.31
CA ASP A 111 -0.81 20.10 -8.18
C ASP A 111 -1.52 19.58 -6.92
N ASN A 112 -2.64 18.85 -7.08
CA ASN A 112 -3.36 18.25 -5.93
C ASN A 112 -2.48 17.28 -5.14
N LEU A 113 -1.56 16.59 -5.82
CA LEU A 113 -0.68 15.58 -5.20
C LEU A 113 0.15 16.12 -4.03
N LYS A 114 0.44 17.42 -3.99
CA LYS A 114 1.17 18.03 -2.86
C LYS A 114 0.42 17.86 -1.54
N GLN A 115 -0.90 17.86 -1.59
CA GLN A 115 -1.76 17.67 -0.42
C GLN A 115 -2.21 16.22 -0.29
N ASP A 116 -2.56 15.57 -1.40
CA ASP A 116 -3.08 14.20 -1.39
C ASP A 116 -2.02 13.19 -0.88
N LEU A 117 -0.73 13.41 -1.17
CA LEU A 117 0.36 12.55 -0.70
C LEU A 117 0.67 12.71 0.79
N LEU A 118 0.38 13.87 1.40
CA LEU A 118 0.49 14.02 2.86
C LEU A 118 -0.49 13.12 3.60
N TYR A 119 -1.63 12.82 2.97
CA TYR A 119 -2.63 11.90 3.52
C TYR A 119 -2.33 10.45 3.16
N THR A 120 -2.14 10.14 1.87
CA THR A 120 -1.97 8.76 1.41
C THR A 120 -0.67 8.11 1.89
N ASP A 121 0.41 8.88 2.04
CA ASP A 121 1.72 8.39 2.47
C ASP A 121 2.07 8.80 3.91
N ALA A 122 1.09 9.14 4.76
CA ALA A 122 1.35 9.49 6.17
C ALA A 122 2.02 8.32 6.94
N SER A 123 2.62 8.56 8.11
CA SER A 123 3.11 7.48 8.98
C SER A 123 1.95 6.67 9.57
N LEU A 124 2.19 5.39 9.88
CA LEU A 124 1.25 4.54 10.65
C LEU A 124 1.13 4.99 12.11
N TYR A 125 2.17 5.64 12.63
CA TYR A 125 2.29 5.93 14.06
C TYR A 125 2.13 7.41 14.39
N ASP A 126 2.29 8.29 13.41
CA ASP A 126 2.20 9.73 13.58
C ASP A 126 1.60 10.41 12.32
N GLU A 127 0.34 10.83 12.38
CA GLU A 127 -0.31 11.50 11.24
C GLU A 127 0.28 12.88 10.92
N GLU A 128 1.11 13.45 11.80
CA GLU A 128 1.87 14.67 11.51
C GLU A 128 3.14 14.38 10.69
N LYS A 129 3.39 13.11 10.34
CA LYS A 129 4.52 12.67 9.51
C LYS A 129 4.08 12.08 8.17
N VAL A 130 4.92 12.29 7.16
CA VAL A 130 4.85 11.63 5.86
C VAL A 130 6.07 10.73 5.67
N VAL A 131 5.84 9.53 5.11
CA VAL A 131 6.89 8.54 4.83
C VAL A 131 7.42 8.78 3.42
N LEU A 132 8.73 9.04 3.28
CA LEU A 132 9.39 9.14 1.99
C LEU A 132 9.61 7.75 1.42
N PHE A 133 9.06 7.50 0.23
CA PHE A 133 8.82 6.16 -0.30
C PHE A 133 10.07 5.29 -0.37
N TYR A 134 11.14 5.77 -1.01
CA TYR A 134 12.34 4.95 -1.21
C TYR A 134 13.19 4.78 0.04
N SER A 135 13.23 5.78 0.93
CA SER A 135 14.10 5.76 2.11
C SER A 135 13.37 5.32 3.38
N ARG A 136 12.05 5.12 3.32
CA ARG A 136 11.12 4.90 4.45
C ARG A 136 11.30 5.92 5.59
N LEU A 137 11.83 7.10 5.27
CA LEU A 137 12.12 8.15 6.25
C LEU A 137 10.84 8.91 6.57
N GLU A 138 10.54 9.06 7.84
CA GLU A 138 9.45 9.93 8.30
C GLU A 138 9.93 11.37 8.47
N ILE A 139 9.26 12.30 7.79
CA ILE A 139 9.49 13.75 7.93
C ILE A 139 8.18 14.47 8.23
N ASP A 140 8.25 15.73 8.65
CA ASP A 140 7.04 16.54 8.89
C ASP A 140 6.13 16.57 7.65
N ALA A 141 4.83 16.34 7.85
CA ALA A 141 3.81 16.26 6.81
C ALA A 141 3.45 17.65 6.25
N VAL A 142 4.43 18.33 5.66
CA VAL A 142 4.29 19.62 5.02
C VAL A 142 4.86 19.53 3.61
N TRP A 143 4.12 20.04 2.61
CA TRP A 143 4.67 20.18 1.27
C TRP A 143 5.80 21.22 1.26
N ASP A 144 7.02 20.74 1.06
CA ASP A 144 8.20 21.57 0.82
C ASP A 144 9.16 20.83 -0.12
N ALA A 145 9.45 21.45 -1.26
CA ALA A 145 10.26 20.85 -2.32
C ALA A 145 11.73 20.61 -1.93
N ASP A 146 12.21 21.28 -0.88
CA ASP A 146 13.55 21.08 -0.33
C ASP A 146 13.65 19.81 0.54
N TYR A 147 12.52 19.30 1.02
CA TYR A 147 12.42 18.10 1.87
C TYR A 147 11.87 16.90 1.11
N TRP A 148 10.95 17.10 0.18
CA TRP A 148 10.48 16.00 -0.66
C TRP A 148 9.88 16.48 -1.98
N ASN A 149 9.90 15.61 -2.98
CA ASN A 149 9.29 15.85 -4.27
C ASN A 149 8.39 14.68 -4.68
N ARG A 150 7.61 14.92 -5.73
CA ARG A 150 6.72 13.91 -6.33
C ARG A 150 7.53 13.02 -7.26
N GLU A 151 7.63 11.77 -6.90
CA GLU A 151 8.32 10.72 -7.65
C GLU A 151 7.38 10.03 -8.63
N HIS A 152 7.83 9.91 -9.87
CA HIS A 152 7.20 9.05 -10.87
C HIS A 152 7.92 7.71 -10.88
N VAL A 153 7.39 6.71 -10.14
CA VAL A 153 8.01 5.38 -10.02
C VAL A 153 8.32 4.77 -11.38
N TRP A 154 7.39 4.85 -12.34
CA TRP A 154 7.70 4.75 -13.76
C TRP A 154 8.15 6.13 -14.26
N PRO A 155 9.41 6.33 -14.68
CA PRO A 155 9.88 7.65 -15.10
C PRO A 155 9.10 8.23 -16.29
N LYS A 156 8.72 9.51 -16.20
CA LYS A 156 7.98 10.26 -17.26
C LYS A 156 8.63 10.22 -18.66
N SER A 157 9.93 9.99 -18.73
CA SER A 157 10.67 9.92 -20.01
C SER A 157 10.66 8.52 -20.62
N LEU A 158 10.34 7.49 -19.84
CA LEU A 158 10.22 6.11 -20.27
C LEU A 158 8.76 5.68 -20.49
N GLY A 159 7.78 6.50 -20.11
CA GLY A 159 6.35 6.24 -20.27
C GLY A 159 5.65 7.21 -21.25
N TRP A 160 4.37 6.97 -21.50
CA TRP A 160 3.54 7.78 -22.40
C TRP A 160 3.02 9.07 -21.77
N PHE A 161 3.04 9.16 -20.44
CA PHE A 161 2.40 10.21 -19.66
C PHE A 161 3.34 11.38 -19.37
N LYS A 162 2.73 12.47 -18.88
CA LYS A 162 3.44 13.64 -18.33
C LYS A 162 2.96 13.92 -16.91
N GLU A 163 2.16 14.95 -16.69
CA GLU A 163 1.65 15.37 -15.37
C GLU A 163 0.12 15.28 -15.32
N SER A 164 -0.45 14.34 -16.07
CA SER A 164 -1.88 14.04 -16.11
C SER A 164 -2.12 12.55 -16.37
N GLY A 165 -3.32 12.07 -16.02
CA GLY A 165 -3.65 10.64 -16.11
C GLY A 165 -2.69 9.83 -15.25
N ALA A 166 -2.00 8.85 -15.83
CA ALA A 166 -0.98 8.07 -15.13
C ALA A 166 0.12 8.94 -14.50
N GLY A 167 0.39 10.12 -15.05
CA GLY A 167 1.37 11.06 -14.51
C GLY A 167 0.92 11.84 -13.27
N SER A 168 -0.34 11.68 -12.86
CA SER A 168 -0.91 12.28 -11.66
C SER A 168 -1.82 11.32 -10.87
N ASP A 169 -1.63 10.01 -11.07
CA ASP A 169 -2.36 8.96 -10.35
C ASP A 169 -1.66 8.67 -9.02
N LEU A 170 -2.40 8.70 -7.92
CA LEU A 170 -1.91 8.46 -6.56
C LEU A 170 -1.42 7.04 -6.32
N HIS A 171 -1.86 6.05 -7.12
CA HIS A 171 -1.26 4.71 -7.10
C HIS A 171 0.13 4.68 -7.74
N HIS A 172 0.49 5.72 -8.50
CA HIS A 172 1.79 5.83 -9.16
C HIS A 172 2.74 6.81 -8.47
N ILE A 173 2.24 7.99 -8.12
CA ILE A 173 3.09 9.06 -7.60
C ILE A 173 3.33 8.85 -6.11
N ARG A 174 4.59 9.01 -5.70
CA ARG A 174 5.02 8.84 -4.30
C ARG A 174 5.80 10.07 -3.82
N PRO A 175 5.82 10.39 -2.51
CA PRO A 175 6.76 11.36 -1.96
C PRO A 175 8.16 10.74 -1.90
N SER A 176 9.19 11.45 -2.32
CA SER A 176 10.58 10.99 -2.23
C SER A 176 11.50 12.09 -1.77
N ASP A 177 12.57 11.71 -1.07
CA ASP A 177 13.70 12.61 -0.83
C ASP A 177 14.23 13.15 -2.18
N PRO A 178 14.56 14.46 -2.29
CA PRO A 178 14.95 15.06 -3.55
C PRO A 178 16.24 14.49 -4.15
N THR A 179 17.20 14.09 -3.30
CA THR A 179 18.45 13.47 -3.75
C THR A 179 18.24 12.03 -4.19
N VAL A 180 17.36 11.29 -3.52
CA VAL A 180 17.00 9.92 -3.92
C VAL A 180 16.23 9.91 -5.25
N ASN A 181 15.23 10.78 -5.41
CA ASN A 181 14.54 10.96 -6.69
C ASN A 181 15.53 11.39 -7.79
N GLY A 182 16.40 12.35 -7.50
CA GLY A 182 17.44 12.78 -8.44
C GLY A 182 18.39 11.66 -8.86
N ALA A 183 18.77 10.78 -7.93
CA ALA A 183 19.61 9.62 -8.21
C ALA A 183 18.89 8.58 -9.08
N LYS A 184 17.60 8.31 -8.83
CA LYS A 184 16.76 7.48 -9.70
C LYS A 184 16.66 8.07 -11.10
N GLY A 185 16.29 9.35 -11.20
CA GLY A 185 16.18 10.08 -12.46
C GLY A 185 15.28 9.35 -13.46
N ASN A 186 15.85 8.97 -14.61
CA ASN A 186 15.16 8.21 -15.65
C ASN A 186 15.66 6.77 -15.81
N LYS A 187 16.32 6.22 -14.78
CA LYS A 187 16.78 4.82 -14.82
C LYS A 187 15.60 3.88 -14.76
N ARG A 188 15.78 2.72 -15.38
CA ARG A 188 14.86 1.60 -15.20
C ARG A 188 15.06 1.01 -13.82
N LEU A 189 14.06 0.32 -13.32
CA LEU A 189 14.17 -0.50 -12.13
C LEU A 189 14.98 -1.75 -12.46
N GLY A 190 15.79 -2.26 -11.55
CA GLY A 190 16.56 -3.48 -11.80
C GLY A 190 17.57 -3.74 -10.71
N GLU A 191 18.17 -4.93 -10.75
CA GLU A 191 19.24 -5.30 -9.83
C GLU A 191 20.51 -4.52 -10.18
N VAL A 192 21.20 -4.02 -9.17
CA VAL A 192 22.37 -3.16 -9.31
C VAL A 192 23.59 -3.89 -8.73
N GLU A 193 24.39 -4.47 -9.62
CA GLU A 193 25.70 -4.99 -9.24
C GLU A 193 26.77 -3.88 -9.25
N ASN A 194 27.55 -3.79 -8.16
CA ASN A 194 28.62 -2.80 -8.00
C ASN A 194 28.13 -1.35 -8.21
N GLY A 195 26.98 -1.04 -7.63
CA GLY A 195 26.31 0.25 -7.73
C GLY A 195 26.98 1.38 -6.96
N THR A 196 26.38 2.55 -7.12
CA THR A 196 26.60 3.70 -6.24
C THR A 196 25.45 3.75 -5.24
N ILE A 197 25.80 3.69 -3.95
CA ILE A 197 24.86 3.91 -2.84
C ILE A 197 24.29 5.32 -2.92
N VAL A 198 22.97 5.42 -2.78
CA VAL A 198 22.25 6.67 -2.69
C VAL A 198 22.17 7.10 -1.22
N TYR A 199 22.47 8.38 -0.98
CA TYR A 199 22.35 8.99 0.34
C TYR A 199 21.18 9.95 0.35
N ILE A 200 20.49 9.99 1.48
CA ILE A 200 19.41 10.95 1.78
C ILE A 200 19.98 12.37 1.78
N SER A 201 19.15 13.35 1.46
CA SER A 201 19.55 14.76 1.45
C SER A 201 19.99 15.21 2.85
N GLN A 202 20.91 16.17 2.90
CA GLN A 202 21.36 16.73 4.19
C GLN A 202 20.25 17.52 4.90
N THR A 203 19.27 18.06 4.15
CA THR A 203 18.08 18.72 4.69
C THR A 203 17.19 17.74 5.46
N ASN A 204 17.14 16.48 5.01
CA ASN A 204 16.48 15.37 5.70
C ASN A 204 17.38 14.59 6.67
N GLY A 205 18.52 15.16 7.07
CA GLY A 205 19.44 14.57 8.06
C GLY A 205 20.49 13.61 7.50
N GLY A 206 20.49 13.35 6.19
CA GLY A 206 21.46 12.47 5.54
C GLY A 206 21.32 10.99 5.92
N GLY A 207 22.35 10.21 5.61
CA GLY A 207 22.36 8.75 5.83
C GLY A 207 22.14 7.95 4.56
N ASN A 208 22.32 6.63 4.65
CA ASN A 208 22.09 5.73 3.53
C ASN A 208 20.58 5.57 3.30
N SER A 209 20.11 5.71 2.06
CA SER A 209 18.69 5.48 1.75
C SER A 209 18.33 4.01 1.58
N GLY A 210 19.33 3.12 1.52
CA GLY A 210 19.14 1.70 1.16
C GLY A 210 19.01 1.46 -0.34
N CYS A 211 19.04 2.50 -1.17
CA CYS A 211 18.95 2.38 -2.62
C CYS A 211 20.33 2.41 -3.27
N GLU A 212 20.45 1.75 -4.42
CA GLU A 212 21.63 1.79 -5.27
C GLU A 212 21.27 2.15 -6.71
N TYR A 213 22.25 2.67 -7.46
CA TYR A 213 22.08 2.84 -8.90
C TYR A 213 23.38 2.59 -9.67
N ASN A 214 23.23 2.24 -10.93
CA ASN A 214 24.30 2.26 -11.92
C ASN A 214 23.87 3.08 -13.16
N THR A 215 24.53 2.92 -14.30
CA THR A 215 24.18 3.65 -15.52
C THR A 215 22.77 3.34 -16.02
N ASN A 216 22.30 2.10 -15.84
CA ASN A 216 21.07 1.59 -16.44
C ASN A 216 19.92 1.48 -15.44
N TYR A 217 20.24 1.09 -14.21
CA TYR A 217 19.27 0.65 -13.22
C TYR A 217 19.34 1.44 -11.92
N PHE A 218 18.18 1.55 -11.30
CA PHE A 218 17.97 1.98 -9.93
C PHE A 218 17.34 0.79 -9.17
N GLU A 219 17.95 0.43 -8.05
CA GLU A 219 17.49 -0.61 -7.15
C GLU A 219 17.02 0.06 -5.86
N PRO A 220 15.73 -0.01 -5.51
CA PRO A 220 15.26 0.42 -4.20
C PRO A 220 15.71 -0.58 -3.13
N SER A 221 15.55 -0.23 -1.85
CA SER A 221 15.82 -1.15 -0.76
C SER A 221 14.87 -2.35 -0.79
N ASP A 222 15.27 -3.45 -0.14
CA ASP A 222 14.53 -4.72 -0.20
C ASP A 222 13.08 -4.59 0.27
N GLU A 223 12.81 -3.74 1.27
CA GLU A 223 11.49 -3.45 1.81
C GLU A 223 10.63 -2.49 0.97
N VAL A 224 11.07 -2.13 -0.25
CA VAL A 224 10.34 -1.26 -1.20
C VAL A 224 10.17 -1.93 -2.57
N LYS A 225 10.89 -3.03 -2.81
CA LYS A 225 10.94 -3.73 -4.10
C LYS A 225 9.53 -4.18 -4.54
N GLY A 226 8.74 -4.70 -3.62
CA GLY A 226 7.39 -5.20 -3.85
C GLY A 226 6.41 -4.08 -4.15
N ASP A 227 6.44 -2.99 -3.37
CA ASP A 227 5.61 -1.81 -3.61
C ASP A 227 5.83 -1.29 -5.04
N VAL A 228 7.10 -1.17 -5.44
CA VAL A 228 7.47 -0.71 -6.77
C VAL A 228 6.92 -1.65 -7.84
N ALA A 229 7.04 -2.97 -7.66
CA ALA A 229 6.51 -3.94 -8.60
C ALA A 229 4.99 -3.82 -8.75
N ARG A 230 4.25 -3.74 -7.64
CA ARG A 230 2.78 -3.59 -7.63
C ARG A 230 2.31 -2.28 -8.26
N ILE A 231 3.07 -1.19 -8.12
CA ILE A 231 2.80 0.08 -8.82
C ILE A 231 2.96 -0.09 -10.34
N ILE A 232 4.00 -0.79 -10.79
CA ILE A 232 4.22 -1.03 -12.22
C ILE A 232 3.15 -1.96 -12.80
N PHE A 233 2.79 -3.04 -12.11
CA PHE A 233 1.69 -3.93 -12.53
C PHE A 233 0.35 -3.19 -12.61
N TYR A 234 0.07 -2.30 -11.65
CA TYR A 234 -1.09 -1.42 -11.70
C TYR A 234 -1.09 -0.57 -12.97
N LEU A 235 0.02 0.10 -13.30
CA LEU A 235 0.10 0.94 -14.50
C LEU A 235 -0.08 0.15 -15.80
N PHE A 236 0.50 -1.05 -15.88
CA PHE A 236 0.32 -1.96 -17.03
C PHE A 236 -1.14 -2.41 -17.18
N THR A 237 -1.87 -2.51 -16.08
CA THR A 237 -3.26 -2.96 -16.08
C THR A 237 -4.21 -1.81 -16.35
N ARG A 238 -4.13 -0.74 -15.55
CA ARG A 238 -5.07 0.39 -15.55
C ARG A 238 -5.12 1.08 -16.92
N TYR A 239 -3.96 1.37 -17.51
CA TYR A 239 -3.86 2.24 -18.68
C TYR A 239 -3.62 1.46 -19.95
N SER A 240 -4.55 1.55 -20.92
CA SER A 240 -4.41 0.88 -22.21
C SER A 240 -3.22 1.41 -23.04
N GLN A 241 -2.79 2.65 -22.81
CA GLN A 241 -1.59 3.20 -23.46
C GLN A 241 -0.32 2.41 -23.11
N SER A 242 -0.30 1.76 -21.94
CA SER A 242 0.82 0.89 -21.53
C SER A 242 0.95 -0.36 -22.39
N ASP A 243 -0.07 -0.77 -23.15
CA ASP A 243 -0.01 -1.94 -24.03
C ASP A 243 0.99 -1.77 -25.19
N SER A 244 1.47 -0.53 -25.43
CA SER A 244 2.58 -0.25 -26.37
C SER A 244 3.97 -0.42 -25.76
N TYR A 245 4.06 -0.80 -24.49
CA TYR A 245 5.30 -0.93 -23.72
C TYR A 245 5.45 -2.36 -23.18
N ASP A 246 6.70 -2.77 -23.03
CA ASP A 246 7.07 -4.02 -22.35
C ASP A 246 7.63 -3.72 -20.95
N SER A 247 7.79 -4.75 -20.12
CA SER A 247 8.42 -4.60 -18.80
C SER A 247 9.84 -4.03 -18.90
N THR A 248 10.58 -4.34 -19.97
CA THR A 248 11.93 -3.82 -20.21
C THR A 248 11.98 -2.32 -20.49
N SER A 249 10.84 -1.68 -20.71
CA SER A 249 10.71 -0.24 -20.90
C SER A 249 10.83 0.51 -19.56
N VAL A 250 10.54 -0.14 -18.44
CA VAL A 250 10.54 0.47 -17.10
C VAL A 250 11.40 -0.28 -16.08
N ALA A 251 11.59 -1.58 -16.28
CA ALA A 251 12.39 -2.45 -15.42
C ALA A 251 13.44 -3.22 -16.25
N GLU A 252 14.29 -3.99 -15.59
CA GLU A 252 15.26 -4.88 -16.21
C GLU A 252 14.57 -6.02 -16.96
N SER A 253 13.58 -6.65 -16.32
CA SER A 253 12.75 -7.69 -16.91
C SER A 253 11.40 -7.79 -16.19
N LEU A 254 10.49 -8.61 -16.74
CA LEU A 254 9.26 -9.00 -16.02
C LEU A 254 9.57 -9.90 -14.82
N GLU A 255 10.57 -10.77 -14.96
CA GLU A 255 11.02 -11.71 -13.92
C GLU A 255 11.49 -10.94 -12.68
N VAL A 256 12.28 -9.88 -12.84
CA VAL A 256 12.72 -9.03 -11.71
C VAL A 256 11.52 -8.42 -10.99
N LEU A 257 10.49 -7.95 -11.70
CA LEU A 257 9.30 -7.39 -11.06
C LEU A 257 8.49 -8.46 -10.30
N LEU A 258 8.38 -9.68 -10.86
CA LEU A 258 7.69 -10.78 -10.19
C LEU A 258 8.47 -11.29 -8.96
N ASP A 259 9.80 -11.34 -9.07
CA ASP A 259 10.68 -11.71 -7.95
C ASP A 259 10.58 -10.68 -6.83
N TRP A 260 10.66 -9.39 -7.14
CA TRP A 260 10.51 -8.30 -6.19
C TRP A 260 9.14 -8.32 -5.50
N HIS A 261 8.07 -8.52 -6.27
CA HIS A 261 6.71 -8.68 -5.73
C HIS A 261 6.58 -9.83 -4.73
N ASN A 262 7.29 -10.94 -4.95
CA ASN A 262 7.25 -12.11 -4.08
C ASN A 262 8.20 -12.00 -2.88
N GLN A 263 9.34 -11.34 -3.04
CA GLN A 263 10.34 -11.16 -1.97
C GLN A 263 9.93 -10.12 -0.93
N ASP A 264 9.13 -9.14 -1.34
CA ASP A 264 8.60 -8.07 -0.51
C ASP A 264 7.05 -8.09 -0.54
N PRO A 265 6.42 -8.92 0.32
CA PRO A 265 4.97 -9.03 0.42
C PRO A 265 4.31 -7.71 0.81
N VAL A 266 3.02 -7.58 0.47
CA VAL A 266 2.21 -6.43 0.89
C VAL A 266 2.23 -6.31 2.42
N ASP A 267 2.46 -5.10 2.92
CA ASP A 267 2.44 -4.77 4.34
C ASP A 267 1.25 -3.88 4.73
N GLU A 268 1.09 -3.66 6.04
CA GLU A 268 0.02 -2.83 6.61
C GLU A 268 0.05 -1.39 6.07
N TRP A 269 1.24 -0.83 5.86
CA TRP A 269 1.38 0.54 5.40
C TRP A 269 0.88 0.68 3.96
N GLU A 270 1.23 -0.27 3.09
CA GLU A 270 0.81 -0.31 1.71
C GLU A 270 -0.70 -0.58 1.57
N MET A 271 -1.28 -1.47 2.38
CA MET A 271 -2.73 -1.68 2.45
C MET A 271 -3.48 -0.40 2.85
N ARG A 272 -3.03 0.27 3.92
CA ARG A 272 -3.64 1.53 4.36
C ARG A 272 -3.52 2.61 3.30
N ARG A 273 -2.38 2.70 2.62
CA ARG A 273 -2.20 3.64 1.51
C ARG A 273 -3.13 3.33 0.34
N ASN A 274 -3.34 2.06 0.02
CA ASN A 274 -4.29 1.64 -1.02
C ASN A 274 -5.71 2.11 -0.67
N GLU A 275 -6.13 1.95 0.60
CA GLU A 275 -7.40 2.46 1.11
C GLU A 275 -7.52 3.99 0.98
N ARG A 276 -6.53 4.73 1.49
CA ARG A 276 -6.53 6.20 1.43
C ARG A 276 -6.53 6.72 -0.01
N THR A 277 -5.88 5.98 -0.91
CA THR A 277 -5.91 6.31 -2.34
C THR A 277 -7.29 6.04 -2.93
N TYR A 278 -7.95 4.95 -2.53
CA TYR A 278 -9.32 4.63 -2.91
C TYR A 278 -10.32 5.68 -2.42
N GLU A 279 -10.22 6.14 -1.17
CA GLU A 279 -11.05 7.24 -0.64
C GLU A 279 -10.95 8.53 -1.48
N ILE A 280 -9.78 8.79 -2.08
CA ILE A 280 -9.56 9.96 -2.93
C ILE A 280 -9.99 9.72 -4.38
N GLN A 281 -9.47 8.68 -5.05
CA GLN A 281 -9.63 8.48 -6.50
C GLN A 281 -10.83 7.61 -6.86
N GLY A 282 -11.33 6.82 -5.92
CA GLY A 282 -12.37 5.81 -6.10
C GLY A 282 -11.89 4.45 -6.58
N ASN A 283 -10.61 4.30 -6.99
CA ASN A 283 -10.08 3.03 -7.46
C ASN A 283 -8.94 2.51 -6.57
N ARG A 284 -8.77 1.18 -6.54
CA ARG A 284 -7.73 0.47 -5.79
C ARG A 284 -6.60 0.01 -6.70
N ASN A 285 -5.48 -0.42 -6.12
CA ASN A 285 -4.48 -1.22 -6.80
C ASN A 285 -4.76 -2.72 -6.53
N PRO A 286 -5.22 -3.50 -7.53
CA PRO A 286 -5.57 -4.90 -7.34
C PRO A 286 -4.39 -5.77 -6.92
N PHE A 287 -3.15 -5.37 -7.21
CA PHE A 287 -1.97 -6.16 -6.84
C PHE A 287 -1.59 -5.98 -5.38
N ILE A 288 -2.19 -5.01 -4.67
CA ILE A 288 -2.10 -4.86 -3.22
C ILE A 288 -3.19 -5.69 -2.54
N ASP A 289 -4.44 -5.59 -2.99
CA ASP A 289 -5.57 -6.33 -2.39
C ASP A 289 -5.53 -7.83 -2.73
N HIS A 290 -5.02 -8.17 -3.93
CA HIS A 290 -4.91 -9.53 -4.47
C HIS A 290 -3.52 -9.75 -5.10
N PRO A 291 -2.45 -9.92 -4.29
CA PRO A 291 -1.09 -10.11 -4.79
C PRO A 291 -0.93 -11.28 -5.78
N GLU A 292 -1.76 -12.31 -5.67
CA GLU A 292 -1.81 -13.46 -6.57
C GLU A 292 -2.12 -13.09 -8.02
N TYR A 293 -2.82 -11.97 -8.27
CA TYR A 293 -3.15 -11.53 -9.64
C TYR A 293 -1.92 -11.23 -10.47
N ALA A 294 -0.79 -10.83 -9.87
CA ALA A 294 0.44 -10.62 -10.61
C ALA A 294 0.90 -11.91 -11.31
N PHE A 295 0.93 -13.03 -10.59
CA PHE A 295 1.29 -14.33 -11.15
C PHE A 295 0.22 -14.91 -12.06
N LEU A 296 -1.07 -14.69 -11.78
CA LEU A 296 -2.14 -15.16 -12.67
C LEU A 296 -2.12 -14.46 -14.03
N ILE A 297 -1.62 -13.21 -14.11
CA ILE A 297 -1.52 -12.46 -15.36
C ILE A 297 -0.20 -12.72 -16.09
N TRP A 298 0.92 -12.79 -15.37
CA TRP A 298 2.27 -12.75 -15.93
C TRP A 298 3.18 -13.93 -15.57
N GLY A 299 2.76 -14.83 -14.68
CA GLY A 299 3.53 -15.99 -14.22
C GLY A 299 3.35 -17.26 -15.05
#